data_AF-I3T6K1-F1
#
_entry.id   AF-I3T6K1-F1
#
_cell.length_a   1.000
_cell.length_b   1.000
_cell.length_c   1.000
_cell.angle_alpha   90.00
_cell.angle_beta   90.00
_cell.angle_gamma   90.00
#
_symmetry.space_group_name_H-M   'P 1'
#
loop_
_entity.id
_entity.type
_entity.pdbx_description
1 polymer ?
#
loop_
_entity_poly.entity_id
_entity_poly.type
_entity_poly.pdbx_seq_one_letter_code
_entity_poly.pdbx_strand_id
1 'polypeptide(L)'
;MLGNGLMLPRALFIRDFMWFTGSSWATIFYGYGNLACLFLLNIISKEFFLAATVALVSWIGVAFWRDSVVHGYSSPLASLRDLVFGSQV
;
A
#
# COMPACT_ATOMS: atom_id res chain seq x y z
N MET A 1 1.66 -2.25 13.13
CA MET A 1 2.01 -1.14 12.21
C MET A 1 0.84 -0.75 11.30
N LEU A 2 -0.41 -0.78 11.81
CA LEU A 2 -1.59 -0.39 11.04
C LEU A 2 -1.54 1.10 10.63
N GLY A 3 -0.91 1.96 11.44
CA GLY A 3 -0.81 3.41 11.19
C GLY A 3 -0.20 3.78 9.84
N ASN A 4 0.94 3.21 9.46
CA ASN A 4 1.58 3.54 8.18
C ASN A 4 0.79 3.02 6.96
N GLY A 5 0.12 1.87 7.12
CA GLY A 5 -0.80 1.34 6.09
C GLY A 5 -2.07 2.18 5.94
N LEU A 6 -2.58 2.75 7.04
CA LEU A 6 -3.73 3.68 7.04
C LEU A 6 -3.36 5.07 6.48
N MET A 7 -2.07 5.39 6.49
CA MET A 7 -1.53 6.64 5.96
C MET A 7 -1.37 6.63 4.44
N LEU A 8 -1.25 5.45 3.81
CA LEU A 8 -1.23 5.30 2.34
C LEU A 8 -2.35 6.05 1.60
N PRO A 9 -3.65 5.90 1.94
CA PRO A 9 -4.73 6.62 1.24
C PRO A 9 -4.65 8.14 1.42
N ARG A 10 -4.19 8.65 2.58
CA ARG A 10 -3.95 10.09 2.77
C ARG A 10 -2.81 10.58 1.87
N ALA A 11 -1.72 9.81 1.79
CA ALA A 11 -0.56 10.12 0.95
C ALA A 11 -0.95 10.20 -0.52
N LEU A 12 -1.74 9.22 -0.95
CA LEU A 12 -2.24 9.10 -2.32
C LEU A 12 -3.14 10.30 -2.68
N PHE A 13 -4.07 10.63 -1.78
CA PHE A 13 -5.04 11.71 -1.98
C PHE A 13 -4.39 13.09 -2.10
N ILE A 14 -3.36 13.38 -1.30
CA ILE A 14 -2.65 14.68 -1.31
C ILE A 14 -1.55 14.69 -2.39
N ARG A 15 -1.34 13.57 -3.08
CA ARG A 15 -0.24 13.34 -4.02
C ARG A 15 1.16 13.58 -3.43
N ASP A 16 1.35 13.26 -2.15
CA ASP A 16 2.63 13.39 -1.46
C ASP A 16 3.50 12.15 -1.71
N PHE A 17 4.33 12.21 -2.74
CA PHE A 17 5.18 11.09 -3.16
C PHE A 17 6.22 10.70 -2.09
N MET A 18 6.82 11.67 -1.41
CA MET A 18 7.82 11.41 -0.36
C MET A 18 7.19 10.63 0.80
N TRP A 19 5.98 11.02 1.18
CA TRP A 19 5.28 10.40 2.29
C TRP A 19 4.60 9.08 1.90
N PHE A 20 4.17 8.95 0.65
CA PHE A 20 3.69 7.70 0.07
C PHE A 20 4.79 6.64 0.00
N THR A 21 5.98 6.99 -0.50
CA THR A 21 7.12 6.07 -0.57
C THR A 21 7.60 5.67 0.82
N GLY A 22 7.70 6.61 1.76
CA GLY A 22 8.04 6.31 3.16
C GLY A 22 7.03 5.38 3.84
N SER A 23 5.73 5.64 3.67
CA SER A 23 4.66 4.81 4.23
C SER A 23 4.58 3.42 3.57
N SER A 24 4.81 3.35 2.25
CA SER A 24 4.89 2.09 1.50
C SER A 24 6.09 1.26 1.96
N TRP A 25 7.26 1.88 2.08
CA TRP A 25 8.47 1.23 2.55
C TRP A 25 8.31 0.68 3.97
N ALA A 26 7.76 1.48 4.90
CA ALA A 26 7.51 1.02 6.26
C ALA A 26 6.47 -0.12 6.31
N THR A 27 5.44 -0.08 5.46
CA THR A 27 4.41 -1.14 5.41
C THR A 27 4.97 -2.45 4.86
N ILE A 28 5.79 -2.39 3.80
CA ILE A 28 6.36 -3.58 3.14
C ILE A 28 7.55 -4.14 3.91
N PHE A 29 8.56 -3.34 4.21
CA PHE A 29 9.80 -3.85 4.81
C PHE A 29 9.66 -4.02 6.32
N TYR A 30 9.14 -3.01 7.01
CA TYR A 30 9.05 -3.05 8.47
C TYR A 30 7.83 -3.86 8.94
N GLY A 31 6.70 -3.79 8.23
CA GLY A 31 5.51 -4.57 8.54
C GLY A 31 5.57 -5.98 7.96
N TYR A 32 5.41 -6.09 6.64
CA TYR A 32 5.31 -7.37 5.95
C TYR A 32 6.61 -8.19 5.98
N GLY A 33 7.77 -7.54 5.92
CA GLY A 33 9.08 -8.20 6.03
C GLY A 33 9.28 -8.91 7.37
N ASN A 34 8.85 -8.30 8.47
CA ASN A 34 8.86 -8.95 9.78
C ASN A 34 7.92 -10.17 9.82
N LEU A 35 6.73 -10.04 9.22
CA LEU A 35 5.79 -11.15 9.12
C LEU A 35 6.32 -12.32 8.28
N ALA A 36 6.99 -12.00 7.16
CA ALA A 36 7.65 -12.99 6.31
C ALA A 36 8.83 -13.67 7.03
N CYS A 37 9.59 -12.94 7.85
CA CYS A 37 10.65 -13.52 8.66
C CYS A 37 10.10 -14.51 9.70
N LEU A 38 9.01 -14.15 10.40
CA LEU A 38 8.32 -15.07 11.32
C LEU A 38 7.80 -16.32 10.60
N PHE A 39 7.37 -16.19 9.34
CA PHE A 39 6.96 -17.31 8.50
C PHE A 39 8.13 -18.21 8.11
N LEU A 40 9.27 -17.64 7.68
CA LEU A 40 10.48 -18.39 7.37
C LEU A 40 11.03 -19.15 8.58
N LEU A 41 10.89 -18.58 9.78
CA LEU A 41 11.27 -19.22 11.05
C LEU A 41 10.23 -20.24 11.56
N ASN A 42 9.16 -20.53 10.81
CA ASN A 42 8.04 -21.40 11.21
C ASN A 42 7.37 -21.02 12.54
N ILE A 43 7.46 -19.75 12.95
CA ILE A 43 6.83 -19.25 14.19
C ILE A 43 5.31 -19.05 13.99
N ILE A 44 4.87 -18.88 12.75
CA ILE A 44 3.50 -18.51 12.39
C ILE A 44 2.89 -19.49 11.39
N SER A 45 1.58 -19.76 11.51
CA SER A 45 0.90 -20.69 10.59
C SER A 45 0.83 -20.13 9.17
N LYS A 46 0.86 -21.05 8.20
CA LYS A 46 0.64 -20.78 6.77
C LYS A 46 -0.70 -20.07 6.53
N GLU A 47 -1.76 -20.46 7.24
CA GLU A 47 -3.09 -19.86 7.05
C GLU A 47 -3.09 -18.39 7.50
N PHE A 48 -2.44 -18.11 8.64
CA PHE A 48 -2.33 -16.75 9.16
C PHE A 48 -1.50 -15.86 8.23
N PHE A 49 -0.37 -16.38 7.73
CA PHE A 49 0.45 -15.64 6.77
C PHE A 49 -0.34 -15.31 5.51
N LEU A 50 -1.05 -16.29 4.94
CA LEU A 50 -1.85 -16.10 3.73
C LEU A 50 -3.00 -15.11 3.95
N ALA A 51 -3.72 -15.22 5.08
CA ALA A 51 -4.77 -14.27 5.46
C ALA A 51 -4.23 -12.84 5.59
N ALA A 52 -3.07 -12.66 6.23
CA ALA A 52 -2.43 -11.37 6.38
C ALA A 52 -1.97 -10.78 5.03
N THR A 53 -1.44 -11.61 4.13
CA THR A 53 -1.07 -11.19 2.77
C THR A 53 -2.29 -10.74 1.97
N VAL A 54 -3.38 -11.51 2.00
CA VAL A 54 -4.64 -11.15 1.31
C VAL A 54 -5.23 -9.87 1.88
N ALA A 55 -5.24 -9.71 3.20
CA ALA A 55 -5.71 -8.49 3.86
C ALA A 55 -4.86 -7.26 3.44
N LEU A 56 -3.54 -7.41 3.36
CA LEU A 56 -2.64 -6.33 2.97
C LEU A 56 -2.82 -5.94 1.49
N VAL A 57 -2.89 -6.93 0.58
CA VAL A 57 -3.09 -6.68 -0.85
C VAL A 57 -4.47 -6.07 -1.12
N SER A 58 -5.52 -6.58 -0.48
CA SER A 58 -6.87 -6.02 -0.61
C SER A 58 -6.94 -4.59 -0.06
N TRP A 59 -6.30 -4.29 1.06
CA TRP A 59 -6.23 -2.94 1.61
C TRP A 59 -5.57 -1.95 0.63
N ILE A 60 -4.42 -2.31 0.07
CA ILE A 60 -3.72 -1.48 -0.92
C ILE A 60 -4.59 -1.29 -2.17
N GLY A 61 -5.18 -2.38 -2.69
CA GLY A 61 -6.06 -2.33 -3.86
C GLY A 61 -7.26 -1.42 -3.67
N VAL A 62 -7.92 -1.48 -2.51
CA VAL A 62 -9.05 -0.59 -2.18
C VAL A 62 -8.61 0.87 -2.07
N ALA A 63 -7.43 1.14 -1.50
CA ALA A 63 -6.91 2.50 -1.41
C ALA A 63 -6.69 3.12 -2.80
N PHE A 64 -6.07 2.37 -3.73
CA PHE A 64 -5.89 2.80 -5.12
C PHE A 64 -7.22 2.93 -5.88
N TRP A 65 -8.16 2.00 -5.66
CA TRP A 65 -9.48 2.07 -6.29
C TRP A 65 -10.23 3.33 -5.87
N ARG A 66 -10.30 3.61 -4.55
CA ARG A 66 -10.98 4.79 -4.02
C ARG A 66 -10.37 6.08 -4.57
N ASP A 67 -9.05 6.15 -4.68
CA ASP A 67 -8.36 7.30 -5.25
C ASP A 67 -8.67 7.51 -6.74
N SER A 68 -8.71 6.43 -7.52
CA SER A 68 -9.10 6.50 -8.94
C SER A 68 -10.54 6.98 -9.15
N VAL A 69 -11.48 6.57 -8.28
CA VAL A 69 -12.88 7.02 -8.30
C VAL A 69 -13.00 8.51 -7.99
N VAL A 70 -12.23 9.02 -7.02
CA VAL A 70 -12.31 10.45 -6.64
C VAL A 70 -11.72 11.36 -7.71
N HIS A 71 -10.64 10.94 -8.36
CA HIS A 71 -10.01 11.73 -9.42
C HIS A 71 -10.59 11.49 -10.82
N GLY A 72 -11.55 10.57 -10.99
CA GLY A 72 -12.22 10.29 -12.26
C GLY A 72 -11.33 9.61 -13.30
N TYR A 73 -10.20 9.01 -12.90
CA TYR A 73 -9.31 8.30 -13.81
C TYR A 73 -9.92 6.96 -14.25
N SER A 74 -9.79 6.64 -15.53
CA SER A 74 -10.24 5.36 -16.10
C SER A 74 -9.41 4.14 -15.66
N SER A 75 -8.26 4.35 -15.00
CA SER A 75 -7.48 3.27 -14.40
C SER A 75 -6.67 3.70 -13.15
N PRO A 76 -6.51 2.82 -12.14
CA PRO A 76 -5.71 3.09 -10.94
C PRO A 76 -4.21 3.26 -11.23
N LEU A 77 -3.74 2.76 -12.38
CA LEU A 77 -2.37 2.96 -12.86
C LEU A 77 -2.11 4.38 -13.36
N ALA A 78 -3.13 5.09 -13.86
CA ALA A 78 -3.00 6.49 -14.28
C ALA A 78 -2.76 7.41 -13.08
N SER A 79 -3.43 7.17 -11.95
CA SER A 79 -3.17 7.94 -10.72
C SER A 79 -1.75 7.71 -10.17
N LEU A 80 -1.29 6.46 -10.21
CA LEU A 80 0.07 6.08 -9.79
C LEU A 80 1.14 6.70 -10.71
N ARG A 81 0.86 6.79 -12.02
CA ARG A 81 1.73 7.47 -12.98
C ARG A 81 1.82 8.97 -12.69
N ASP A 82 0.69 9.64 -12.46
CA ASP A 82 0.68 11.07 -12.12
C ASP A 82 1.36 11.35 -10.78
N LEU A 83 1.30 10.40 -9.83
CA LEU A 83 2.01 10.50 -8.55
C LEU A 83 3.53 10.36 -8.69
N VAL A 84 4.01 9.50 -9.60
CA VAL A 84 5.44 9.22 -9.79
C VAL A 84 6.11 10.23 -10.74
N PHE A 85 5.41 10.63 -11.81
CA PHE A 85 5.98 11.47 -12.86
C PHE A 85 5.58 12.95 -12.74
N GLY A 86 4.70 13.29 -11.78
CA GLY A 86 4.10 14.60 -11.68
C GLY A 86 3.05 14.83 -12.77
N SER A 87 2.02 15.63 -12.45
CA SER A 87 1.01 16.05 -13.43
C SER A 87 1.71 16.80 -14.58
N GLN A 88 1.68 16.23 -15.77
CA GLN A 88 2.03 16.96 -17.00
C GLN A 88 0.89 17.94 -17.28
N VAL A 89 0.97 19.12 -16.69
CA VAL A 89 0.28 20.31 -17.20
C VAL A 89 1.12 20.89 -18.32
#